data_AF-A0A0N5ASX6-F1
#
_entry.id   AF-A0A0N5ASX6-F1
#
_cell.length_a   1.000
_cell.length_b   1.000
_cell.length_c   1.000
_cell.angle_alpha   90.00
_cell.angle_beta   90.00
_cell.angle_gamma   90.00
#
_symmetry.space_group_name_H-M   'P 1'
#
loop_
_entity.id
_entity.type
_entity.pdbx_description
1 polymer ?
#
loop_
_entity_poly.entity_id
_entity_poly.type
_entity_poly.pdbx_seq_one_letter_code
_entity_poly.pdbx_strand_id
1 'polypeptide(L)'
;ICRWLLISFVNNDIALRFVYLHWFILKRIWGSYRSHMYFGLRTQHPQSPLFGMIWYPQKGMQLTIHDVRHWCEKVVYNYRLYIYTHADGRTFGNQIIEDNLLNIRTSWLNNGSSWTSQITTTSGYSEMHEKMGMFALSNMLGTIGYNFGHNRVRGEPGSYETLYGPNQLLSACPCRSTFPRGFLWDEGFHSLLIRKFDAELALKITGSWLNTMNIDGWIPREMILGAEAELRVPPEFIVQTYKTANPPISLQFVGLDTVGVLRRMYPRLSAWYNWLNNTQAGYFSGTYRWRGRNATTERELNPKTFASGFDDYPRATHPSEHEYHLDLRCWMAFSASVLSKLGEIVGDTTGKAIYERDSKYLSDFDNLNKLHWSRRKKRFCLLFFGVNEVFFALICIVRNGIGQLTLQLVEDAFGYISLFPMILRLLPYDSVQLELILSSMHSEEELWTPFGIRSLSKSSPYYRQWNTKDDPPYWRGDIWMNMNYMVLSALKYYSQFSGPNKELALRIYNDLRNNVVKNVFREFNRTGTFWEHYDDKTGRGGGAYPFTGWTSLVLAIMAEQYD
;
A
#
# COMPACT_ATOMS: atom_id res chain seq x y z
N ILE A 1 46.12 -3.78 25.54
CA ILE A 1 47.18 -4.19 26.50
C ILE A 1 48.39 -4.62 25.68
N CYS A 2 49.47 -3.84 25.73
CA CYS A 2 50.73 -4.08 25.03
C CYS A 2 51.36 -5.43 25.44
N ARG A 3 52.06 -6.10 24.53
CA ARG A 3 53.04 -7.14 24.88
C ARG A 3 54.35 -6.95 24.12
N TRP A 4 55.41 -7.15 24.88
CA TRP A 4 56.80 -6.81 24.66
C TRP A 4 57.52 -7.76 23.69
N LEU A 5 58.51 -7.23 22.98
CA LEU A 5 59.51 -8.00 22.24
C LEU A 5 60.67 -8.32 23.18
N LEU A 6 60.96 -9.60 23.42
CA LEU A 6 62.18 -10.05 24.08
C LEU A 6 63.07 -10.72 23.03
N ILE A 7 64.22 -10.11 22.72
CA ILE A 7 65.27 -10.73 21.91
C ILE A 7 66.26 -11.39 22.87
N SER A 8 66.53 -12.67 22.64
CA SER A 8 67.68 -13.38 23.20
C SER A 8 68.39 -14.09 22.05
N PHE A 9 69.69 -13.85 21.92
CA PHE A 9 70.58 -14.61 21.05
C PHE A 9 71.46 -15.50 21.94
N VAL A 10 71.31 -16.82 21.82
CA VAL A 10 72.37 -17.79 22.12
C VAL A 10 72.31 -18.87 21.05
N ASN A 11 73.45 -19.06 20.37
CA ASN A 11 73.72 -20.15 19.43
C ASN A 11 73.76 -21.49 20.17
N ASN A 12 72.94 -22.45 19.75
CA ASN A 12 73.34 -23.80 19.35
C ASN A 12 72.09 -24.67 19.08
N ASP A 13 72.28 -25.64 18.20
CA ASP A 13 71.40 -26.77 17.88
C ASP A 13 70.34 -26.59 16.77
N ILE A 14 70.82 -26.94 15.57
CA ILE A 14 70.13 -27.18 14.30
C ILE A 14 69.00 -28.23 14.41
N ALA A 15 68.86 -28.95 15.54
CA ALA A 15 67.79 -29.93 15.76
C ALA A 15 66.43 -29.33 16.17
N LEU A 16 66.38 -28.10 16.70
CA LEU A 16 65.12 -27.48 17.16
C LEU A 16 64.34 -26.72 16.06
N ARG A 17 64.97 -26.43 14.90
CA ARG A 17 64.31 -25.69 13.81
C ARG A 17 63.28 -26.50 13.04
N PHE A 18 63.38 -27.83 12.98
CA PHE A 18 62.38 -28.65 12.30
C PHE A 18 61.10 -28.87 13.11
N VAL A 19 61.19 -28.94 14.44
CA VAL A 19 60.02 -29.09 15.32
C VAL A 19 59.23 -27.79 15.45
N TYR A 20 59.92 -26.63 15.54
CA TYR A 20 59.25 -25.33 15.62
C TYR A 20 58.59 -24.89 14.30
N LEU A 21 59.13 -25.27 13.14
CA LEU A 21 58.46 -25.00 11.85
C LEU A 21 57.21 -25.88 11.69
N HIS A 22 57.27 -27.16 12.07
CA HIS A 22 56.10 -28.04 12.02
C HIS A 22 54.98 -27.58 12.97
N TRP A 23 55.33 -27.08 14.16
CA TRP A 23 54.35 -26.58 15.13
C TRP A 23 53.69 -25.25 14.71
N PHE A 24 54.39 -24.39 13.96
CA PHE A 24 53.81 -23.17 13.40
C PHE A 24 53.05 -23.40 12.08
N ILE A 25 53.44 -24.41 11.29
CA ILE A 25 52.77 -24.79 10.04
C ILE A 25 51.45 -25.53 10.31
N LEU A 26 51.33 -26.25 11.43
CA LEU A 26 50.11 -26.98 11.82
C LEU A 26 48.94 -26.09 12.29
N LYS A 27 49.14 -24.78 12.51
CA LYS A 27 48.08 -23.88 12.99
C LYS A 27 47.18 -23.26 11.91
N ARG A 28 47.32 -23.63 10.63
CA ARG A 28 46.65 -22.91 9.53
C ARG A 28 46.06 -23.81 8.45
N ILE A 29 45.42 -24.91 8.86
CA ILE A 29 44.93 -25.87 7.88
C ILE A 29 43.61 -25.38 7.26
N TRP A 30 42.67 -24.86 8.04
CA TRP A 30 41.32 -24.51 7.55
C TRP A 30 41.04 -23.01 7.49
N GLY A 31 40.24 -22.60 6.51
CA GLY A 31 39.72 -21.24 6.43
C GLY A 31 38.61 -21.09 5.39
N SER A 32 37.99 -19.91 5.35
CA SER A 32 36.95 -19.55 4.39
C SER A 32 37.50 -19.23 2.98
N TYR A 33 38.38 -20.08 2.45
CA TYR A 33 39.08 -19.88 1.15
C TYR A 33 38.20 -20.22 -0.07
N ARG A 34 36.88 -20.12 0.06
CA ARG A 34 35.88 -20.28 -1.02
C ARG A 34 35.03 -19.02 -1.09
N SER A 35 35.67 -17.89 -1.34
CA SER A 35 35.07 -16.55 -1.24
C SER A 35 33.87 -16.28 -2.16
N HIS A 36 33.66 -17.11 -3.19
CA HIS A 36 32.49 -17.05 -4.07
C HIS A 36 31.22 -17.68 -3.45
N MET A 37 31.32 -18.34 -2.29
CA MET A 37 30.20 -18.94 -1.58
C MET A 37 29.76 -18.11 -0.39
N TYR A 38 28.47 -18.14 -0.07
CA TYR A 38 27.96 -17.49 1.14
C TYR A 38 28.65 -18.04 2.40
N PHE A 39 28.80 -19.36 2.50
CA PHE A 39 29.62 -19.98 3.52
C PHE A 39 30.27 -21.24 2.97
N GLY A 40 31.59 -21.36 3.13
CA GLY A 40 32.35 -22.53 2.71
C GLY A 40 33.76 -22.54 3.28
N LEU A 41 34.22 -23.73 3.65
CA LEU A 41 35.54 -23.95 4.26
C LEU A 41 36.36 -24.92 3.39
N ARG A 42 37.67 -24.67 3.33
CA ARG A 42 38.65 -25.59 2.75
C ARG A 42 40.02 -25.33 3.36
N THR A 43 40.97 -26.21 3.07
CA THR A 43 42.38 -26.02 3.33
C THR A 43 43.11 -25.44 2.14
N GLN A 44 44.31 -24.91 2.39
CA GLN A 44 45.24 -24.44 1.35
C GLN A 44 46.01 -25.62 0.71
N HIS A 45 45.31 -26.72 0.43
CA HIS A 45 45.86 -27.92 -0.21
C HIS A 45 45.11 -28.23 -1.51
N PRO A 46 45.80 -28.71 -2.57
CA PRO A 46 45.16 -29.10 -3.83
C PRO A 46 44.08 -30.18 -3.66
N GLN A 47 44.32 -31.14 -2.77
CA GLN A 47 43.40 -32.24 -2.45
C GLN A 47 42.51 -31.94 -1.23
N SER A 48 42.33 -30.67 -0.87
CA SER A 48 41.47 -30.31 0.25
C SER A 48 40.03 -30.81 0.02
N PRO A 49 39.39 -31.47 1.01
CA PRO A 49 37.94 -31.59 1.01
C PRO A 49 37.29 -30.20 1.03
N LEU A 50 36.10 -30.08 0.42
CA LEU A 50 35.38 -28.83 0.22
C LEU A 50 34.06 -28.84 0.97
N PHE A 51 33.84 -27.83 1.82
CA PHE A 51 32.60 -27.65 2.57
C PHE A 51 31.87 -26.42 2.07
N GLY A 52 30.55 -26.43 2.12
CA GLY A 52 29.70 -25.34 1.67
C GLY A 52 28.30 -25.42 2.27
N MET A 53 27.63 -24.28 2.35
CA MET A 53 26.23 -24.17 2.76
C MET A 53 25.32 -23.97 1.56
N ILE A 54 24.14 -24.56 1.63
CA ILE A 54 23.03 -24.36 0.68
C ILE A 54 21.76 -24.14 1.50
N TRP A 55 20.91 -23.20 1.06
CA TRP A 55 19.56 -23.07 1.59
C TRP A 55 18.58 -22.65 0.47
N TYR A 56 17.31 -22.92 0.67
CA TYR A 56 16.24 -22.56 -0.26
C TYR A 56 14.91 -22.46 0.50
N PRO A 57 13.93 -21.70 0.01
CA PRO A 57 12.62 -21.62 0.64
C PRO A 57 11.79 -22.86 0.29
N GLN A 58 11.21 -23.53 1.28
CA GLN A 58 10.35 -24.68 1.06
C GLN A 58 8.88 -24.21 0.92
N LYS A 59 8.37 -24.13 -0.32
CA LYS A 59 6.98 -23.73 -0.61
C LYS A 59 6.07 -24.97 -0.75
N GLY A 60 5.45 -25.42 0.34
CA GLY A 60 4.42 -26.48 0.32
C GLY A 60 4.88 -27.84 -0.26
N MET A 61 3.93 -28.71 -0.63
CA MET A 61 4.17 -30.05 -1.22
C MET A 61 4.56 -30.02 -2.72
N GLN A 62 5.22 -28.98 -3.21
CA GLN A 62 5.78 -28.99 -4.57
C GLN A 62 7.15 -29.67 -4.59
N LEU A 63 7.34 -30.61 -5.53
CA LEU A 63 8.57 -31.39 -5.74
C LEU A 63 9.70 -30.59 -6.42
N THR A 64 9.43 -29.36 -6.85
CA THR A 64 10.37 -28.54 -7.62
C THR A 64 11.09 -27.53 -6.73
N ILE A 65 12.42 -27.68 -6.63
CA ILE A 65 13.28 -26.76 -5.86
C ILE A 65 13.60 -25.53 -6.72
N HIS A 66 12.99 -24.39 -6.42
CA HIS A 66 13.29 -23.11 -7.05
C HIS A 66 14.08 -22.20 -6.10
N ASP A 67 14.97 -21.35 -6.65
CA ASP A 67 15.75 -20.33 -5.93
C ASP A 67 16.64 -20.89 -4.80
N VAL A 68 17.59 -21.75 -5.20
CA VAL A 68 18.62 -22.33 -4.33
C VAL A 68 19.78 -21.34 -4.15
N ARG A 69 20.19 -21.12 -2.90
CA ARG A 69 21.27 -20.21 -2.56
C ARG A 69 22.50 -21.03 -2.24
N HIS A 70 23.56 -20.78 -2.99
CA HIS A 70 24.85 -21.45 -2.81
C HIS A 70 26.01 -20.49 -3.06
N TRP A 71 26.01 -19.83 -4.23
CA TRP A 71 27.02 -18.84 -4.60
C TRP A 71 26.56 -17.42 -4.30
N CYS A 72 27.51 -16.55 -3.98
CA CYS A 72 27.30 -15.12 -3.81
C CYS A 72 26.98 -14.50 -5.17
N GLU A 73 25.70 -14.40 -5.50
CA GLU A 73 25.22 -13.83 -6.75
C GLU A 73 24.78 -12.37 -6.56
N LYS A 74 24.98 -11.55 -7.60
CA LYS A 74 24.44 -10.20 -7.63
C LYS A 74 22.94 -10.29 -7.88
N VAL A 75 22.14 -10.00 -6.86
CA VAL A 75 20.68 -10.03 -6.98
C VAL A 75 20.13 -8.63 -7.24
N VAL A 76 19.39 -8.47 -8.33
CA VAL A 76 18.81 -7.16 -8.72
C VAL A 76 17.49 -6.90 -7.99
N TYR A 77 16.69 -7.95 -7.76
CA TYR A 77 15.30 -7.81 -7.31
C TYR A 77 15.04 -8.23 -5.85
N ASN A 78 15.93 -8.97 -5.20
CA ASN A 78 15.78 -9.36 -3.78
C ASN A 78 16.79 -8.66 -2.87
N TYR A 79 16.39 -8.33 -1.64
CA TYR A 79 17.32 -7.85 -0.62
C TYR A 79 18.04 -9.07 -0.06
N ARG A 80 19.33 -9.20 -0.37
CA ARG A 80 20.22 -10.16 0.29
C ARG A 80 21.41 -9.39 0.84
N LEU A 81 21.48 -9.28 2.15
CA LEU A 81 22.67 -8.80 2.83
C LEU A 81 23.47 -10.03 3.25
N TYR A 82 24.76 -10.04 2.99
CA TYR A 82 25.67 -11.04 3.55
C TYR A 82 27.00 -10.37 3.87
N ILE A 83 27.43 -10.45 5.12
CA ILE A 83 28.62 -9.76 5.58
C ILE A 83 29.27 -10.51 6.74
N TYR A 84 30.60 -10.64 6.69
CA TYR A 84 31.38 -11.01 7.87
C TYR A 84 31.42 -9.82 8.82
N THR A 85 30.82 -9.98 9.99
CA THR A 85 30.84 -8.96 11.05
C THR A 85 32.15 -8.96 11.80
N HIS A 86 32.75 -10.14 11.98
CA HIS A 86 34.04 -10.34 12.63
C HIS A 86 34.76 -11.50 11.95
N ALA A 87 36.04 -11.35 11.62
CA ALA A 87 36.89 -12.44 11.16
C ALA A 87 38.35 -12.04 11.31
N ASP A 88 39.23 -13.00 11.60
CA ASP A 88 40.68 -12.81 11.60
C ASP A 88 41.38 -13.44 10.38
N GLY A 89 40.58 -14.05 9.50
CA GLY A 89 41.04 -14.77 8.31
C GLY A 89 41.80 -16.07 8.62
N ARG A 90 41.81 -16.55 9.87
CA ARG A 90 42.67 -17.67 10.29
C ARG A 90 41.98 -18.63 11.25
N THR A 91 41.47 -18.12 12.36
CA THR A 91 40.96 -18.93 13.48
C THR A 91 39.46 -18.83 13.65
N PHE A 92 38.81 -17.78 13.16
CA PHE A 92 37.36 -17.66 13.26
C PHE A 92 36.74 -16.74 12.22
N GLY A 93 35.43 -16.85 12.08
CA GLY A 93 34.62 -15.86 11.38
C GLY A 93 33.15 -15.94 11.78
N ASN A 94 32.54 -14.76 11.94
CA ASN A 94 31.13 -14.57 12.22
C ASN A 94 30.50 -13.78 11.07
N GLN A 95 29.45 -14.32 10.48
CA GLN A 95 28.76 -13.76 9.33
C GLN A 95 27.26 -13.67 9.62
N ILE A 96 26.65 -12.61 9.11
CA ILE A 96 25.20 -12.45 9.04
C ILE A 96 24.80 -12.50 7.58
N ILE A 97 23.75 -13.28 7.29
CA ILE A 97 23.09 -13.36 5.99
C ILE A 97 21.61 -13.09 6.22
N GLU A 98 21.08 -12.02 5.62
CA GLU A 98 19.65 -11.70 5.61
C GLU A 98 19.10 -12.05 4.23
N ASP A 99 18.16 -12.98 4.17
CA ASP A 99 17.47 -13.41 2.94
C ASP A 99 15.95 -13.32 3.17
N ASN A 100 15.39 -12.15 2.89
CA ASN A 100 14.00 -11.80 3.19
C ASN A 100 13.66 -11.92 4.69
N LEU A 101 12.76 -12.82 5.08
CA LEU A 101 12.39 -13.08 6.49
C LEU A 101 13.32 -14.09 7.18
N LEU A 102 14.27 -14.69 6.44
CA LEU A 102 15.23 -15.64 6.98
C LEU A 102 16.52 -14.91 7.34
N ASN A 103 16.85 -14.88 8.62
CA ASN A 103 18.14 -14.42 9.10
C ASN A 103 18.99 -15.64 9.44
N ILE A 104 20.16 -15.75 8.81
CA ILE A 104 21.14 -16.80 9.03
C ILE A 104 22.38 -16.18 9.66
N ARG A 105 22.83 -16.74 10.77
CA ARG A 105 24.15 -16.46 11.34
C ARG A 105 25.03 -17.68 11.12
N THR A 106 26.18 -17.48 10.49
CA THR A 106 27.21 -18.51 10.41
C THR A 106 28.39 -18.08 11.27
N SER A 107 28.79 -18.91 12.21
CA SER A 107 30.03 -18.74 12.97
C SER A 107 30.90 -19.96 12.74
N TRP A 108 32.21 -19.78 12.66
CA TRP A 108 33.14 -20.90 12.60
C TRP A 108 34.39 -20.61 13.42
N LEU A 109 34.96 -21.68 13.95
CA LEU A 109 36.19 -21.70 14.74
C LEU A 109 37.11 -22.77 14.17
N ASN A 110 38.40 -22.50 14.14
CA ASN A 110 39.46 -23.39 13.68
C ASN A 110 40.55 -23.47 14.75
N ASN A 111 40.87 -24.69 15.18
CA ASN A 111 41.91 -24.96 16.17
C ASN A 111 43.21 -25.52 15.55
N GLY A 112 43.29 -25.59 14.23
CA GLY A 112 44.41 -26.17 13.48
C GLY A 112 44.01 -27.47 12.81
N SER A 113 43.83 -28.55 13.59
CA SER A 113 43.52 -29.89 13.07
C SER A 113 42.02 -30.11 12.81
N SER A 114 41.15 -29.36 13.47
CA SER A 114 39.71 -29.40 13.26
C SER A 114 39.09 -28.00 13.25
N TRP A 115 37.86 -27.96 12.76
CA TRP A 115 37.04 -26.77 12.79
C TRP A 115 35.63 -27.15 13.23
N THR A 116 34.89 -26.16 13.70
CA THR A 116 33.47 -26.28 14.01
C THR A 116 32.78 -25.07 13.44
N SER A 117 31.61 -25.29 12.83
CA SER A 117 30.74 -24.21 12.40
C SER A 117 29.38 -24.35 13.07
N GLN A 118 28.83 -23.23 13.52
CA GLN A 118 27.45 -23.14 13.96
C GLN A 118 26.67 -22.31 12.96
N ILE A 119 25.52 -22.84 12.55
CA ILE A 119 24.56 -22.15 11.70
C ILE A 119 23.30 -21.98 12.53
N THR A 120 22.91 -20.73 12.76
CA THR A 120 21.68 -20.40 13.48
C THR A 120 20.75 -19.69 12.52
N THR A 121 19.51 -20.16 12.44
CA THR A 121 18.47 -19.51 11.67
C THR A 121 17.41 -18.95 12.60
N THR A 122 17.00 -17.72 12.34
CA THR A 122 15.83 -17.12 12.96
C THR A 122 14.89 -16.66 11.85
N SER A 123 13.63 -17.07 11.97
CA SER A 123 12.56 -16.56 11.11
C SER A 123 11.99 -15.32 11.77
N GLY A 124 11.91 -14.22 11.04
CA GLY A 124 11.36 -12.99 11.54
C GLY A 124 12.01 -11.76 10.90
N TYR A 125 11.45 -10.62 11.25
CA TYR A 125 12.02 -9.34 10.89
C TYR A 125 13.33 -9.11 11.65
N SER A 126 14.33 -8.51 10.99
CA SER A 126 15.54 -8.08 11.70
C SER A 126 15.19 -6.97 12.70
N GLU A 127 16.06 -6.73 13.70
CA GLU A 127 15.87 -5.67 14.69
C GLU A 127 15.59 -4.29 14.05
N MET A 128 16.20 -4.03 12.87
CA MET A 128 15.96 -2.81 12.11
C MET A 128 14.54 -2.73 11.52
N HIS A 129 13.97 -3.86 11.10
CA HIS A 129 12.58 -3.91 10.64
C HIS A 129 11.60 -3.78 11.81
N GLU A 130 11.89 -4.41 12.96
CA GLU A 130 11.11 -4.21 14.18
C GLU A 130 11.12 -2.74 14.61
N LYS A 131 12.28 -2.08 14.54
CA LYS A 131 12.42 -0.64 14.77
C LYS A 131 11.61 0.19 13.77
N MET A 132 11.61 -0.15 12.48
CA MET A 132 10.76 0.51 11.49
C MET A 132 9.27 0.36 11.85
N GLY A 133 8.84 -0.84 12.25
CA GLY A 133 7.47 -1.11 12.72
C GLY A 133 7.09 -0.25 13.92
N MET A 134 7.97 -0.19 14.94
CA MET A 134 7.79 0.68 16.10
C MET A 134 7.69 2.16 15.68
N PHE A 135 8.55 2.63 14.78
CA PHE A 135 8.51 4.01 14.27
C PHE A 135 7.19 4.32 13.55
N ALA A 136 6.68 3.39 12.73
CA ALA A 136 5.40 3.53 12.05
C ALA A 136 4.25 3.72 13.04
N LEU A 137 4.13 2.84 14.05
CA LEU A 137 3.07 2.92 15.05
C LEU A 137 3.21 4.15 15.95
N SER A 138 4.39 4.38 16.53
CA SER A 138 4.61 5.48 17.47
C SER A 138 4.35 6.84 16.83
N ASN A 139 4.75 7.04 15.57
CA ASN A 139 4.49 8.31 14.90
C ASN A 139 3.03 8.43 14.44
N MET A 140 2.37 7.35 14.01
CA MET A 140 0.91 7.36 13.76
C MET A 140 0.14 7.79 15.02
N LEU A 141 0.44 7.18 16.17
CA LEU A 141 -0.19 7.59 17.44
C LEU A 141 0.19 9.03 17.81
N GLY A 142 1.43 9.43 17.53
CA GLY A 142 1.92 10.80 17.74
C GLY A 142 1.37 11.85 16.77
N THR A 143 0.60 11.47 15.74
CA THR A 143 -0.12 12.42 14.88
C THR A 143 -1.54 12.71 15.36
N ILE A 144 -2.04 11.98 16.36
CA ILE A 144 -3.36 12.19 16.94
C ILE A 144 -3.39 13.56 17.61
N GLY A 145 -4.28 14.42 17.12
CA GLY A 145 -4.50 15.77 17.62
C GLY A 145 -5.96 15.99 17.99
N TYR A 146 -6.19 17.09 18.71
CA TYR A 146 -7.52 17.61 19.00
C TYR A 146 -7.64 19.01 18.40
N ASN A 147 -8.65 19.22 17.55
CA ASN A 147 -8.94 20.50 16.93
C ASN A 147 -10.34 21.00 17.31
N PHE A 148 -10.49 22.31 17.49
CA PHE A 148 -11.75 22.97 17.82
C PHE A 148 -11.94 24.22 16.97
N GLY A 149 -13.11 24.42 16.38
CA GLY A 149 -13.39 25.62 15.61
C GLY A 149 -14.54 25.46 14.63
N HIS A 150 -14.61 26.34 13.64
CA HIS A 150 -15.61 26.28 12.57
C HIS A 150 -14.92 25.92 11.26
N ASN A 151 -15.54 25.06 10.47
CA ASN A 151 -15.20 24.93 9.05
C ASN A 151 -15.83 26.08 8.28
N ARG A 152 -15.18 26.54 7.21
CA ARG A 152 -15.82 27.39 6.20
C ARG A 152 -16.49 26.50 5.17
N VAL A 153 -17.77 26.73 4.93
CA VAL A 153 -18.56 25.92 4.01
C VAL A 153 -19.31 26.79 3.03
N ARG A 154 -19.56 26.24 1.85
CA ARG A 154 -20.40 26.83 0.82
C ARG A 154 -21.41 25.81 0.31
N GLY A 155 -22.63 26.27 0.09
CA GLY A 155 -23.67 25.48 -0.54
C GLY A 155 -23.48 25.41 -2.04
N GLU A 156 -24.44 25.96 -2.78
CA GLU A 156 -24.36 26.02 -4.23
C GLU A 156 -23.30 27.02 -4.71
N PRO A 157 -22.74 26.84 -5.92
CA PRO A 157 -21.92 27.87 -6.56
C PRO A 157 -22.63 29.23 -6.55
N GLY A 158 -21.95 30.27 -6.05
CA GLY A 158 -22.51 31.62 -5.90
C GLY A 158 -23.21 31.90 -4.56
N SER A 159 -23.40 30.90 -3.70
CA SER A 159 -23.88 31.13 -2.33
C SER A 159 -22.79 31.72 -1.43
N TYR A 160 -23.22 32.42 -0.38
CA TYR A 160 -22.33 32.98 0.63
C TYR A 160 -21.62 31.87 1.42
N GLU A 161 -20.36 32.14 1.76
CA GLU A 161 -19.62 31.30 2.71
C GLU A 161 -20.21 31.44 4.11
N THR A 162 -20.40 30.31 4.79
CA THR A 162 -20.91 30.26 6.16
C THR A 162 -19.95 29.47 7.06
N LEU A 163 -20.07 29.73 8.37
CA LEU A 163 -19.34 28.97 9.39
C LEU A 163 -20.15 27.74 9.79
N TYR A 164 -19.53 26.57 9.70
CA TYR A 164 -20.10 25.30 10.11
C TYR A 164 -19.42 24.79 11.39
N GLY A 165 -20.19 24.71 12.48
CA GLY A 165 -19.70 24.33 13.79
C GLY A 165 -20.33 25.17 14.91
N PRO A 166 -19.65 25.29 16.07
CA PRO A 166 -18.30 24.81 16.33
C PRO A 166 -18.23 23.28 16.35
N ASN A 167 -17.21 22.73 15.70
CA ASN A 167 -16.89 21.31 15.69
C ASN A 167 -15.70 21.04 16.60
N GLN A 168 -15.66 19.83 17.14
CA GLN A 168 -14.52 19.29 17.85
C GLN A 168 -14.10 17.99 17.18
N LEU A 169 -12.81 17.81 16.93
CA LEU A 169 -12.31 16.63 16.25
C LEU A 169 -11.06 16.09 16.95
N LEU A 170 -11.17 14.85 17.45
CA LEU A 170 -10.05 13.98 17.78
C LEU A 170 -9.75 13.12 16.55
N SER A 171 -8.56 13.28 15.95
CA SER A 171 -8.21 12.67 14.67
C SER A 171 -6.70 12.51 14.53
N ALA A 172 -6.26 11.47 13.82
CA ALA A 172 -4.89 11.35 13.36
C ALA A 172 -4.69 12.16 12.07
N CYS A 173 -3.56 12.85 11.95
CA CYS A 173 -3.24 13.61 10.73
C CYS A 173 -2.28 12.84 9.79
N PRO A 174 -2.37 13.00 8.46
CA PRO A 174 -1.53 12.25 7.51
C PRO A 174 -0.04 12.57 7.62
N CYS A 175 0.28 13.85 7.83
CA CYS A 175 1.63 14.37 7.92
C CYS A 175 1.68 15.63 8.78
N ARG A 176 2.45 15.60 9.87
CA ARG A 176 2.50 16.71 10.84
C ARG A 176 3.06 18.03 10.27
N SER A 177 3.88 17.96 9.23
CA SER A 177 4.52 19.16 8.63
C SER A 177 3.64 19.82 7.57
N THR A 178 2.98 19.02 6.73
CA THR A 178 2.21 19.50 5.57
C THR A 178 0.70 19.47 5.81
N PHE A 179 0.22 18.45 6.51
CA PHE A 179 -1.20 18.14 6.65
C PHE A 179 -1.61 17.96 8.13
N PRO A 180 -1.37 18.92 9.05
CA PRO A 180 -1.62 18.76 10.48
C PRO A 180 -3.10 18.92 10.86
N ARG A 181 -3.99 18.17 10.19
CA ARG A 181 -5.46 18.24 10.35
C ARG A 181 -6.12 16.94 9.91
N GLY A 182 -7.41 16.80 10.21
CA GLY A 182 -8.19 15.63 9.84
C GLY A 182 -8.56 15.60 8.35
N PHE A 183 -8.33 14.45 7.71
CA PHE A 183 -8.80 14.12 6.37
C PHE A 183 -9.66 12.85 6.44
N LEU A 184 -10.89 12.93 5.92
CA LEU A 184 -11.92 11.93 6.19
C LEU A 184 -11.55 10.54 5.67
N TRP A 185 -11.04 10.45 4.44
CA TRP A 185 -10.65 9.16 3.87
C TRP A 185 -9.29 8.66 4.43
N ASP A 186 -8.33 9.53 4.70
CA ASP A 186 -7.07 9.14 5.35
C ASP A 186 -7.33 8.47 6.72
N GLU A 187 -8.28 9.00 7.50
CA GLU A 187 -8.60 8.48 8.83
C GLU A 187 -9.02 7.02 8.80
N GLY A 188 -9.73 6.58 7.76
CA GLY A 188 -10.06 5.16 7.62
C GLY A 188 -8.79 4.31 7.58
N PHE A 189 -7.79 4.71 6.81
CA PHE A 189 -6.49 4.02 6.74
C PHE A 189 -5.68 4.14 8.03
N HIS A 190 -5.74 5.28 8.72
CA HIS A 190 -5.09 5.45 10.03
C HIS A 190 -5.67 4.47 11.05
N SER A 191 -7.00 4.43 11.10
CA SER A 191 -7.74 3.64 12.07
C SER A 191 -7.61 2.13 11.82
N LEU A 192 -7.32 1.67 10.58
CA LEU A 192 -6.93 0.27 10.31
C LEU A 192 -5.68 -0.15 11.10
N LEU A 193 -4.72 0.74 11.32
CA LEU A 193 -3.55 0.45 12.14
C LEU A 193 -3.83 0.68 13.63
N ILE A 194 -4.39 1.83 13.99
CA ILE A 194 -4.63 2.22 15.38
C ILE A 194 -5.46 1.14 16.09
N ARG A 195 -6.52 0.63 15.45
CA ARG A 195 -7.39 -0.39 16.06
C ARG A 195 -6.70 -1.70 16.41
N LYS A 196 -5.57 -2.03 15.76
CA LYS A 196 -4.81 -3.27 16.03
C LYS A 196 -4.02 -3.15 17.32
N PHE A 197 -3.78 -1.92 17.78
CA PHE A 197 -3.11 -1.58 19.02
C PHE A 197 -4.08 -1.15 20.12
N ASP A 198 -5.03 -0.26 19.79
CA ASP A 198 -6.03 0.30 20.68
C ASP A 198 -7.36 0.49 19.92
N ALA A 199 -8.26 -0.50 20.05
CA ALA A 199 -9.57 -0.48 19.42
C ALA A 199 -10.50 0.60 20.00
N GLU A 200 -10.42 0.86 21.31
CA GLU A 200 -11.23 1.89 21.97
C GLU A 200 -10.85 3.29 21.46
N LEU A 201 -9.56 3.57 21.28
CA LEU A 201 -9.08 4.82 20.69
C LEU A 201 -9.54 4.99 19.25
N ALA A 202 -9.46 3.95 18.42
CA ALA A 202 -9.97 3.99 17.04
C ALA A 202 -11.49 4.28 17.00
N LEU A 203 -12.26 3.70 17.93
CA LEU A 203 -13.69 4.00 18.07
C LEU A 203 -13.96 5.43 18.54
N LYS A 204 -13.17 5.96 19.48
CA LYS A 204 -13.27 7.36 19.92
C LYS A 204 -13.02 8.32 18.76
N ILE A 205 -11.99 8.08 17.96
CA ILE A 205 -11.67 8.86 16.76
C ILE A 205 -12.81 8.78 15.75
N THR A 206 -13.28 7.58 15.43
CA THR A 206 -14.40 7.38 14.50
C THR A 206 -15.67 8.09 14.99
N GLY A 207 -15.98 7.97 16.29
CA GLY A 207 -17.09 8.69 16.90
C GLY A 207 -16.93 10.20 16.81
N SER A 208 -15.72 10.73 16.98
CA SER A 208 -15.44 12.15 16.82
C SER A 208 -15.72 12.65 15.40
N TRP A 209 -15.37 11.87 14.37
CA TRP A 209 -15.72 12.18 12.98
C TRP A 209 -17.23 12.13 12.72
N LEU A 210 -17.92 11.11 13.24
CA LEU A 210 -19.39 11.03 13.12
C LEU A 210 -20.11 12.17 13.84
N ASN A 211 -19.49 12.79 14.85
CA ASN A 211 -20.05 13.94 15.55
C ASN A 211 -19.97 15.24 14.75
N THR A 212 -19.14 15.31 13.70
CA THR A 212 -19.04 16.50 12.84
C THR A 212 -20.00 16.46 11.65
N MET A 213 -20.87 15.45 11.60
CA MET A 213 -21.87 15.23 10.57
C MET A 213 -23.01 16.24 10.65
N ASN A 214 -23.46 16.74 9.50
CA ASN A 214 -24.63 17.62 9.45
C ASN A 214 -25.95 16.82 9.49
N ILE A 215 -27.09 17.52 9.50
CA ILE A 215 -28.42 16.86 9.57
C ILE A 215 -28.73 15.96 8.36
N ASP A 216 -28.11 16.24 7.20
CA ASP A 216 -28.32 15.47 5.96
C ASP A 216 -27.44 14.22 5.89
N GLY A 217 -26.47 14.06 6.78
CA GLY A 217 -25.50 12.95 6.77
C GLY A 217 -24.15 13.29 6.12
N TRP A 218 -23.90 14.54 5.74
CA TRP A 218 -22.62 14.99 5.18
C TRP A 218 -21.56 15.22 6.25
N ILE A 219 -20.32 14.82 5.95
CA ILE A 219 -19.12 15.12 6.73
C ILE A 219 -18.12 15.85 5.81
N PRO A 220 -17.53 16.99 6.23
CA PRO A 220 -16.48 17.64 5.46
C PRO A 220 -15.30 16.70 5.22
N ARG A 221 -14.80 16.63 3.97
CA ARG A 221 -13.66 15.76 3.62
C ARG A 221 -12.36 16.18 4.32
N GLU A 222 -12.23 17.46 4.64
CA GLU A 222 -11.04 18.06 5.23
C GLU A 222 -11.50 19.00 6.35
N MET A 223 -10.98 18.77 7.55
CA MET A 223 -11.44 19.43 8.78
C MET A 223 -10.48 20.54 9.18
N ILE A 224 -10.78 21.75 8.72
CA ILE A 224 -9.94 22.95 8.90
C ILE A 224 -10.60 23.79 10.00
N LEU A 225 -10.25 23.48 11.24
CA LEU A 225 -10.93 24.02 12.42
C LEU A 225 -10.09 25.12 13.09
N GLY A 226 -10.46 26.38 12.83
CA GLY A 226 -9.86 27.55 13.47
C GLY A 226 -8.67 28.15 12.71
N ALA A 227 -8.24 29.34 13.17
CA ALA A 227 -7.25 30.16 12.46
C ALA A 227 -5.88 29.48 12.30
N GLU A 228 -5.45 28.68 13.30
CA GLU A 228 -4.18 27.94 13.22
C GLU A 228 -4.19 26.93 12.06
N ALA A 229 -5.31 26.23 11.86
CA ALA A 229 -5.45 25.29 10.76
C ALA A 229 -5.50 26.02 9.40
N GLU A 230 -6.26 27.13 9.30
CA GLU A 230 -6.39 27.93 8.08
C GLU A 230 -5.02 28.45 7.58
N LEU A 231 -4.11 28.84 8.47
CA LEU A 231 -2.76 29.31 8.11
C LEU A 231 -1.89 28.25 7.41
N ARG A 232 -2.26 26.97 7.49
CA ARG A 232 -1.55 25.85 6.88
C ARG A 232 -2.21 25.34 5.59
N VAL A 233 -3.25 26.01 5.11
CA VAL A 233 -4.03 25.58 3.94
C VAL A 233 -4.07 26.69 2.89
N PRO A 234 -3.75 26.41 1.62
CA PRO A 234 -3.97 27.36 0.54
C PRO A 234 -5.45 27.82 0.48
N PRO A 235 -5.74 29.12 0.27
CA PRO A 235 -7.10 29.67 0.36
C PRO A 235 -8.16 28.92 -0.47
N GLU A 236 -7.78 28.39 -1.62
CA GLU A 236 -8.64 27.64 -2.53
C GLU A 236 -9.16 26.30 -1.96
N PHE A 237 -8.50 25.74 -0.94
CA PHE A 237 -8.88 24.47 -0.31
C PHE A 237 -9.57 24.65 1.05
N ILE A 238 -9.63 25.88 1.56
CA ILE A 238 -10.23 26.15 2.88
C ILE A 238 -11.74 25.86 2.87
N VAL A 239 -12.45 26.35 1.85
CA VAL A 239 -13.90 26.27 1.79
C VAL A 239 -14.35 24.88 1.35
N GLN A 240 -15.07 24.17 2.23
CA GLN A 240 -15.67 22.87 1.94
C GLN A 240 -17.04 23.05 1.28
N THR A 241 -17.49 22.07 0.48
CA THR A 241 -18.83 22.13 -0.14
C THR A 241 -19.69 20.93 0.23
N TYR A 242 -20.98 21.17 0.47
CA TYR A 242 -21.92 20.12 0.87
C TYR A 242 -22.18 19.04 -0.19
N LYS A 243 -21.71 19.24 -1.44
CA LYS A 243 -21.83 18.25 -2.52
C LYS A 243 -20.58 17.37 -2.65
N THR A 244 -19.44 17.82 -2.12
CA THR A 244 -18.18 17.09 -2.19
C THR A 244 -18.20 15.96 -1.17
N ALA A 245 -18.21 14.73 -1.68
CA ALA A 245 -18.08 13.50 -0.90
C ALA A 245 -16.59 13.11 -0.73
N ASN A 246 -16.36 12.00 -0.01
CA ASN A 246 -15.06 11.33 0.07
C ASN A 246 -15.24 9.81 0.28
N PRO A 247 -14.28 8.95 -0.10
CA PRO A 247 -14.39 7.50 0.08
C PRO A 247 -14.75 7.09 1.51
N PRO A 248 -15.79 6.25 1.71
CA PRO A 248 -16.28 5.89 3.04
C PRO A 248 -15.49 4.73 3.68
N ILE A 249 -14.16 4.78 3.61
CA ILE A 249 -13.28 3.70 4.13
C ILE A 249 -13.45 3.49 5.65
N SER A 250 -13.82 4.54 6.40
CA SER A 250 -14.10 4.43 7.84
C SER A 250 -15.35 3.59 8.16
N LEU A 251 -16.11 3.13 7.17
CA LEU A 251 -17.14 2.11 7.38
C LEU A 251 -16.55 0.71 7.63
N GLN A 252 -15.27 0.44 7.31
CA GLN A 252 -14.65 -0.88 7.49
C GLN A 252 -14.55 -1.35 8.96
N PHE A 253 -14.87 -0.50 9.96
CA PHE A 253 -14.81 -0.81 11.41
C PHE A 253 -15.93 -1.74 11.92
N VAL A 254 -16.13 -2.90 11.28
CA VAL A 254 -17.15 -3.87 11.69
C VAL A 254 -16.50 -5.19 12.02
N GLY A 255 -16.47 -5.53 13.31
CA GLY A 255 -16.01 -6.84 13.75
C GLY A 255 -15.40 -6.88 15.14
N LEU A 256 -15.18 -5.74 15.80
CA LEU A 256 -14.64 -5.69 17.16
C LEU A 256 -15.37 -4.59 17.93
N ASP A 257 -15.61 -4.87 19.21
CA ASP A 257 -16.19 -4.02 20.24
C ASP A 257 -17.70 -4.11 20.51
N THR A 258 -18.01 -3.80 21.78
CA THR A 258 -19.30 -4.04 22.44
C THR A 258 -20.48 -3.55 21.60
N VAL A 259 -21.49 -4.41 21.45
CA VAL A 259 -22.75 -4.14 20.73
C VAL A 259 -23.36 -2.77 21.10
N GLY A 260 -23.16 -2.31 22.33
CA GLY A 260 -23.61 -1.00 22.80
C GLY A 260 -23.00 0.21 22.06
N VAL A 261 -21.71 0.18 21.70
CA VAL A 261 -21.07 1.27 20.93
C VAL A 261 -21.58 1.26 19.50
N LEU A 262 -21.59 0.09 18.86
CA LEU A 262 -22.08 -0.06 17.49
C LEU A 262 -23.53 0.39 17.34
N ARG A 263 -24.39 0.08 18.32
CA ARG A 263 -25.79 0.55 18.35
C ARG A 263 -25.92 2.07 18.37
N ARG A 264 -24.97 2.80 18.99
CA ARG A 264 -24.97 4.27 18.99
C ARG A 264 -24.43 4.87 17.70
N MET A 265 -23.47 4.22 17.05
CA MET A 265 -22.85 4.71 15.82
C MET A 265 -23.70 4.41 14.58
N TYR A 266 -24.39 3.26 14.57
CA TYR A 266 -25.11 2.75 13.41
C TYR A 266 -26.10 3.74 12.77
N PRO A 267 -26.94 4.49 13.51
CA PRO A 267 -27.82 5.49 12.89
C PRO A 267 -27.07 6.58 12.11
N ARG A 268 -25.90 7.01 12.60
CA ARG A 268 -25.05 8.00 11.91
C ARG A 268 -24.38 7.40 10.68
N LEU A 269 -23.85 6.18 10.79
CA LEU A 269 -23.28 5.46 9.65
C LEU A 269 -24.32 5.24 8.54
N SER A 270 -25.54 4.88 8.93
CA SER A 270 -26.72 4.79 8.06
C SER A 270 -27.05 6.13 7.40
N ALA A 271 -27.09 7.23 8.16
CA ALA A 271 -27.31 8.57 7.61
C ALA A 271 -26.23 8.96 6.58
N TRP A 272 -24.96 8.66 6.86
CA TRP A 272 -23.86 8.94 5.94
C TRP A 272 -23.95 8.14 4.64
N TYR A 273 -24.25 6.84 4.71
CA TYR A 273 -24.50 6.03 3.52
C TYR A 273 -25.67 6.57 2.71
N ASN A 274 -26.79 6.90 3.35
CA ASN A 274 -27.95 7.45 2.66
C ASN A 274 -27.63 8.79 2.00
N TRP A 275 -26.84 9.64 2.65
CA TRP A 275 -26.34 10.89 2.07
C TRP A 275 -25.51 10.62 0.81
N LEU A 276 -24.55 9.69 0.86
CA LEU A 276 -23.74 9.29 -0.29
C LEU A 276 -24.63 8.74 -1.42
N ASN A 277 -25.55 7.83 -1.09
CA ASN A 277 -26.44 7.18 -2.03
C ASN A 277 -27.34 8.18 -2.76
N ASN A 278 -27.82 9.20 -2.04
CA ASN A 278 -28.69 10.23 -2.59
C ASN A 278 -27.92 11.27 -3.40
N THR A 279 -26.83 11.81 -2.84
CA THR A 279 -26.13 12.98 -3.43
C THR A 279 -25.20 12.60 -4.58
N GLN A 280 -24.65 11.38 -4.57
CA GLN A 280 -23.71 10.91 -5.57
C GLN A 280 -24.34 9.95 -6.59
N ALA A 281 -25.66 9.75 -6.56
CA ALA A 281 -26.38 8.92 -7.52
C ALA A 281 -26.09 9.37 -8.96
N GLY A 282 -25.89 8.40 -9.86
CA GLY A 282 -25.91 8.64 -11.30
C GLY A 282 -27.35 8.71 -11.82
N TYR A 283 -27.49 9.02 -13.11
CA TYR A 283 -28.79 9.07 -13.77
C TYR A 283 -29.54 7.72 -13.77
N PHE A 284 -28.81 6.60 -13.82
CA PHE A 284 -29.39 5.25 -13.80
C PHE A 284 -29.25 4.61 -12.42
N SER A 285 -30.23 3.77 -12.05
CA SER A 285 -30.16 2.99 -10.81
C SER A 285 -28.87 2.16 -10.75
N GLY A 286 -28.22 2.14 -9.58
CA GLY A 286 -26.97 1.40 -9.35
C GLY A 286 -25.71 2.04 -9.94
N THR A 287 -25.83 3.25 -10.49
CA THR A 287 -24.70 4.03 -10.98
C THR A 287 -24.43 5.21 -10.06
N TYR A 288 -23.17 5.65 -9.99
CA TYR A 288 -22.75 6.73 -9.10
C TYR A 288 -21.71 7.61 -9.77
N ARG A 289 -21.65 8.88 -9.38
CA ARG A 289 -20.73 9.87 -9.95
C ARG A 289 -20.29 10.86 -8.88
N TRP A 290 -18.97 10.93 -8.69
CA TRP A 290 -18.32 11.95 -7.86
C TRP A 290 -18.69 13.35 -8.36
N ARG A 291 -19.19 14.20 -7.47
CA ARG A 291 -19.46 15.61 -7.75
C ARG A 291 -18.18 16.45 -7.64
N GLY A 292 -18.20 17.64 -8.25
CA GLY A 292 -17.15 18.65 -8.10
C GLY A 292 -16.05 18.65 -9.17
N ARG A 293 -16.16 17.85 -10.25
CA ARG A 293 -15.26 17.96 -11.41
C ARG A 293 -15.55 19.24 -12.20
N ASN A 294 -14.52 19.91 -12.69
CA ASN A 294 -14.65 21.13 -13.49
C ASN A 294 -14.85 20.81 -14.98
N ALA A 295 -16.09 20.93 -15.47
CA ALA A 295 -16.41 20.68 -16.88
C ALA A 295 -15.94 21.78 -17.85
N THR A 296 -15.57 22.95 -17.33
CA THR A 296 -15.27 24.16 -18.12
C THR A 296 -13.79 24.52 -18.17
N THR A 297 -12.94 23.69 -17.57
CA THR A 297 -11.50 23.95 -17.56
C THR A 297 -10.91 23.75 -18.96
N GLU A 298 -10.11 24.73 -19.39
CA GLU A 298 -9.29 24.64 -20.62
C GLU A 298 -7.80 24.52 -20.29
N ARG A 299 -7.45 24.53 -19.00
CA ARG A 299 -6.04 24.53 -18.54
C ARG A 299 -5.55 23.14 -18.14
N GLU A 300 -6.46 22.24 -17.78
CA GLU A 300 -6.14 20.90 -17.29
C GLU A 300 -6.15 19.89 -18.44
N LEU A 301 -5.11 19.06 -18.53
CA LEU A 301 -5.06 17.92 -19.45
C LEU A 301 -6.23 16.94 -19.21
N ASN A 302 -6.57 16.71 -17.95
CA ASN A 302 -7.76 15.96 -17.54
C ASN A 302 -8.36 16.59 -16.27
N PRO A 303 -9.67 16.89 -16.23
CA PRO A 303 -10.26 17.57 -15.08
C PRO A 303 -10.18 16.76 -13.79
N LYS A 304 -9.66 17.37 -12.72
CA LYS A 304 -9.42 16.72 -11.43
C LYS A 304 -10.70 16.23 -10.75
N THR A 305 -10.57 15.24 -9.86
CA THR A 305 -11.67 14.63 -9.08
C THR A 305 -11.31 14.51 -7.59
N PHE A 306 -11.12 15.66 -6.91
CA PHE A 306 -10.74 15.73 -5.50
C PHE A 306 -11.63 14.92 -4.54
N ALA A 307 -12.94 14.86 -4.83
CA ALA A 307 -13.89 14.09 -4.02
C ALA A 307 -13.51 12.61 -3.92
N SER A 308 -12.83 12.05 -4.92
CA SER A 308 -12.50 10.62 -4.95
C SER A 308 -11.29 10.22 -4.12
N GLY A 309 -10.46 11.18 -3.68
CA GLY A 309 -9.12 10.93 -3.13
C GLY A 309 -8.05 10.63 -4.17
N PHE A 310 -8.42 10.50 -5.45
CA PHE A 310 -7.53 10.30 -6.60
C PHE A 310 -7.54 11.54 -7.51
N ASP A 311 -6.92 12.61 -7.02
CA ASP A 311 -7.09 13.98 -7.54
C ASP A 311 -6.92 14.11 -9.06
N ASP A 312 -5.79 13.67 -9.60
CA ASP A 312 -5.44 13.78 -11.03
C ASP A 312 -5.54 12.44 -11.79
N TYR A 313 -6.11 11.39 -11.17
CA TYR A 313 -6.28 10.11 -11.85
C TYR A 313 -7.20 10.29 -13.07
N PRO A 314 -6.77 9.85 -14.27
CA PRO A 314 -7.51 10.15 -15.49
C PRO A 314 -8.92 9.57 -15.49
N ARG A 315 -9.91 10.42 -15.77
CA ARG A 315 -11.32 10.04 -16.02
C ARG A 315 -11.73 10.52 -17.40
N ALA A 316 -13.03 10.55 -17.69
CA ALA A 316 -13.51 11.10 -18.96
C ALA A 316 -13.06 12.57 -19.10
N THR A 317 -12.60 12.92 -20.31
CA THR A 317 -11.96 14.21 -20.61
C THR A 317 -12.92 15.38 -20.60
N HIS A 318 -14.20 15.12 -20.88
CA HIS A 318 -15.27 16.13 -20.89
C HIS A 318 -16.30 15.78 -19.80
N PRO A 319 -16.14 16.35 -18.59
CA PRO A 319 -17.06 16.10 -17.50
C PRO A 319 -18.51 16.39 -17.86
N SER A 320 -19.40 15.45 -17.52
CA SER A 320 -20.84 15.60 -17.71
C SER A 320 -21.63 14.90 -16.61
N GLU A 321 -22.94 15.12 -16.61
CA GLU A 321 -23.87 14.41 -15.72
C GLU A 321 -23.96 12.90 -16.02
N HIS A 322 -23.42 12.46 -17.16
CA HIS A 322 -23.49 11.09 -17.67
C HIS A 322 -22.18 10.31 -17.49
N GLU A 323 -21.36 10.67 -16.50
CA GLU A 323 -20.22 9.86 -16.05
C GLU A 323 -20.67 8.91 -14.94
N TYR A 324 -20.10 7.70 -14.89
CA TYR A 324 -20.34 6.74 -13.81
C TYR A 324 -19.04 6.11 -13.35
N HIS A 325 -18.72 6.35 -12.09
CA HIS A 325 -17.42 6.12 -11.48
C HIS A 325 -17.39 4.75 -10.81
N LEU A 326 -16.56 3.86 -11.37
CA LEU A 326 -16.39 2.48 -10.92
C LEU A 326 -16.01 2.39 -9.44
N ASP A 327 -15.01 3.17 -9.03
CA ASP A 327 -14.52 3.24 -7.66
C ASP A 327 -15.63 3.58 -6.66
N LEU A 328 -16.46 4.58 -6.98
CA LEU A 328 -17.58 4.97 -6.12
C LEU A 328 -18.66 3.87 -6.05
N ARG A 329 -19.01 3.24 -7.18
CA ARG A 329 -19.93 2.10 -7.18
C ARG A 329 -19.43 0.98 -6.26
N CYS A 330 -18.13 0.66 -6.33
CA CYS A 330 -17.53 -0.35 -5.48
C CYS A 330 -17.54 0.06 -3.99
N TRP A 331 -17.27 1.33 -3.67
CA TRP A 331 -17.42 1.85 -2.31
C TRP A 331 -18.84 1.72 -1.78
N MET A 332 -19.86 2.03 -2.59
CA MET A 332 -21.27 1.89 -2.19
C MET A 332 -21.64 0.41 -1.94
N ALA A 333 -21.19 -0.50 -2.80
CA ALA A 333 -21.38 -1.95 -2.60
C ALA A 333 -20.77 -2.43 -1.28
N PHE A 334 -19.52 -2.04 -1.01
CA PHE A 334 -18.82 -2.37 0.23
C PHE A 334 -19.53 -1.79 1.45
N SER A 335 -19.92 -0.51 1.39
CA SER A 335 -20.60 0.21 2.48
C SER A 335 -21.94 -0.43 2.83
N ALA A 336 -22.73 -0.83 1.83
CA ALA A 336 -23.99 -1.53 2.02
C ALA A 336 -23.77 -2.91 2.67
N SER A 337 -22.74 -3.66 2.24
CA SER A 337 -22.41 -4.95 2.87
C SER A 337 -22.06 -4.81 4.35
N VAL A 338 -21.26 -3.80 4.68
CA VAL A 338 -20.86 -3.44 6.04
C VAL A 338 -22.08 -3.07 6.89
N LEU A 339 -22.92 -2.16 6.41
CA LEU A 339 -24.11 -1.72 7.14
C LEU A 339 -25.13 -2.84 7.33
N SER A 340 -25.26 -3.76 6.37
CA SER A 340 -26.09 -4.94 6.53
C SER A 340 -25.63 -5.80 7.72
N LYS A 341 -24.32 -6.08 7.79
CA LYS A 341 -23.72 -6.83 8.93
C LYS A 341 -23.91 -6.09 10.26
N LEU A 342 -23.75 -4.76 10.26
CA LEU A 342 -24.01 -3.96 11.46
C LEU A 342 -25.48 -4.00 11.88
N GLY A 343 -26.41 -3.89 10.94
CA GLY A 343 -27.85 -3.97 11.18
C GLY A 343 -28.21 -5.28 11.89
N GLU A 344 -27.61 -6.39 11.46
CA GLU A 344 -27.73 -7.69 12.14
C GLU A 344 -27.19 -7.66 13.58
N ILE A 345 -26.00 -7.11 13.80
CA ILE A 345 -25.37 -7.03 15.14
C ILE A 345 -26.19 -6.15 16.10
N VAL A 346 -26.70 -5.01 15.64
CA VAL A 346 -27.41 -4.04 16.51
C VAL A 346 -28.89 -4.38 16.70
N GLY A 347 -29.43 -5.29 15.88
CA GLY A 347 -30.83 -5.73 15.90
C GLY A 347 -31.78 -4.91 15.02
N ASP A 348 -31.27 -4.13 14.07
CA ASP A 348 -32.08 -3.41 13.08
C ASP A 348 -32.36 -4.28 11.85
N THR A 349 -33.47 -5.03 11.91
CA THR A 349 -33.90 -5.93 10.84
C THR A 349 -34.30 -5.19 9.56
N THR A 350 -34.85 -3.98 9.68
CA THR A 350 -35.28 -3.17 8.53
C THR A 350 -34.06 -2.63 7.77
N GLY A 351 -33.12 -1.99 8.46
CA GLY A 351 -31.89 -1.50 7.84
C GLY A 351 -31.04 -2.65 7.29
N LYS A 352 -30.92 -3.78 8.02
CA LYS A 352 -30.25 -4.99 7.51
C LYS A 352 -30.78 -5.38 6.13
N ALA A 353 -32.10 -5.49 5.97
CA ALA A 353 -32.73 -5.94 4.73
C ALA A 353 -32.53 -4.94 3.58
N ILE A 354 -32.60 -3.63 3.85
CA ILE A 354 -32.33 -2.57 2.87
C ILE A 354 -30.88 -2.68 2.37
N TYR A 355 -29.92 -2.69 3.29
CA TYR A 355 -28.51 -2.70 2.95
C TYR A 355 -28.05 -4.03 2.35
N GLU A 356 -28.67 -5.16 2.71
CA GLU A 356 -28.43 -6.44 2.07
C GLU A 356 -28.86 -6.43 0.60
N ARG A 357 -30.04 -5.87 0.31
CA ARG A 357 -30.54 -5.72 -1.06
C ARG A 357 -29.64 -4.81 -1.89
N ASP A 358 -29.27 -3.67 -1.35
CA ASP A 358 -28.38 -2.71 -2.02
C ASP A 358 -27.01 -3.34 -2.27
N SER A 359 -26.43 -4.03 -1.27
CA SER A 359 -25.18 -4.76 -1.41
C SER A 359 -25.26 -5.79 -2.53
N LYS A 360 -26.29 -6.65 -2.55
CA LYS A 360 -26.46 -7.69 -3.58
C LYS A 360 -26.59 -7.08 -4.98
N TYR A 361 -27.39 -6.01 -5.12
CA TYR A 361 -27.59 -5.35 -6.40
C TYR A 361 -26.29 -4.70 -6.93
N LEU A 362 -25.54 -4.04 -6.05
CA LEU A 362 -24.29 -3.36 -6.42
C LEU A 362 -23.11 -4.35 -6.55
N SER A 363 -23.12 -5.49 -5.87
CA SER A 363 -22.10 -6.53 -6.05
C SER A 363 -22.41 -7.50 -7.18
N ASP A 364 -23.58 -7.39 -7.83
CA ASP A 364 -23.96 -8.28 -8.92
C ASP A 364 -22.91 -8.25 -10.05
N PHE A 365 -22.34 -9.43 -10.30
CA PHE A 365 -21.18 -9.59 -11.18
C PHE A 365 -21.54 -9.34 -12.65
N ASP A 366 -22.72 -9.78 -13.09
CA ASP A 366 -23.17 -9.60 -14.47
C ASP A 366 -23.46 -8.13 -14.78
N ASN A 367 -24.11 -7.43 -13.84
CA ASN A 367 -24.36 -5.99 -13.95
C ASN A 367 -23.03 -5.20 -13.93
N LEU A 368 -22.11 -5.53 -13.03
CA LEU A 368 -20.78 -4.92 -13.01
C LEU A 368 -20.05 -5.11 -14.35
N ASN A 369 -20.07 -6.32 -14.91
CA ASN A 369 -19.47 -6.58 -16.22
C ASN A 369 -20.18 -5.80 -17.33
N LYS A 370 -21.51 -5.78 -17.35
CA LYS A 370 -22.31 -5.07 -18.35
C LYS A 370 -21.96 -3.57 -18.40
N LEU A 371 -21.77 -2.95 -17.25
CA LEU A 371 -21.54 -1.51 -17.15
C LEU A 371 -20.06 -1.13 -17.27
N HIS A 372 -19.15 -1.91 -16.71
CA HIS A 372 -17.77 -1.48 -16.49
C HIS A 372 -16.71 -2.38 -17.11
N TRP A 373 -17.04 -3.56 -17.65
CA TRP A 373 -16.03 -4.44 -18.23
C TRP A 373 -15.76 -4.14 -19.71
N SER A 374 -14.53 -3.75 -20.02
CA SER A 374 -14.05 -3.70 -21.39
C SER A 374 -13.70 -5.10 -21.88
N ARG A 375 -14.50 -5.62 -22.82
CA ARG A 375 -14.16 -6.87 -23.53
C ARG A 375 -12.90 -6.72 -24.40
N ARG A 376 -12.69 -5.52 -24.96
CA ARG A 376 -11.57 -5.21 -25.85
C ARG A 376 -10.23 -5.19 -25.11
N LYS A 377 -10.18 -4.50 -23.98
CA LYS A 377 -8.97 -4.29 -23.18
C LYS A 377 -8.87 -5.19 -21.95
N LYS A 378 -9.86 -6.06 -21.75
CA LYS A 378 -9.92 -7.07 -20.68
C LYS A 378 -9.69 -6.49 -19.28
N ARG A 379 -10.37 -5.39 -18.98
CA ARG A 379 -10.21 -4.63 -17.73
C ARG A 379 -11.50 -3.91 -17.35
N PHE A 380 -11.64 -3.59 -16.07
CA PHE A 380 -12.72 -2.72 -15.60
C PHE A 380 -12.37 -1.24 -15.80
N CYS A 381 -13.34 -0.47 -16.29
CA CYS A 381 -13.18 0.92 -16.67
C CYS A 381 -14.28 1.80 -16.07
N LEU A 382 -13.97 3.09 -15.97
CA LEU A 382 -14.99 4.12 -15.79
C LEU A 382 -15.88 4.18 -17.04
N LEU A 383 -17.15 4.50 -16.81
CA LEU A 383 -18.18 4.58 -17.84
C LEU A 383 -18.58 6.03 -18.05
N PHE A 384 -18.83 6.43 -19.30
CA PHE A 384 -19.48 7.70 -19.60
C PHE A 384 -20.33 7.60 -20.87
N PHE A 385 -21.32 8.48 -21.03
CA PHE A 385 -21.95 8.66 -22.33
C PHE A 385 -21.19 9.73 -23.12
N GLY A 386 -20.57 9.30 -24.21
CA GLY A 386 -20.06 10.21 -25.23
C GLY A 386 -21.15 10.46 -26.27
N VAL A 387 -21.14 11.64 -26.90
CA VAL A 387 -21.82 11.77 -28.19
C VAL A 387 -20.97 10.98 -29.18
N ASN A 388 -21.60 10.08 -29.95
CA ASN A 388 -20.90 9.25 -30.92
C ASN A 388 -20.27 10.13 -32.00
N GLU A 389 -18.99 10.44 -31.87
CA GLU A 389 -18.18 11.00 -32.95
C GLU A 389 -16.89 10.20 -33.03
N VAL A 390 -16.79 9.39 -34.08
CA VAL A 390 -15.57 8.67 -34.50
C VAL A 390 -14.44 9.67 -34.90
N PHE A 391 -14.55 10.96 -34.57
CA PHE A 391 -13.74 12.02 -35.15
C PHE A 391 -13.35 13.17 -34.22
N PHE A 392 -13.38 13.03 -32.88
CA PHE A 392 -12.84 14.09 -31.99
C PHE A 392 -11.31 14.07 -31.82
N ALA A 393 -10.58 13.48 -32.78
CA ALA A 393 -9.11 13.54 -32.82
C ALA A 393 -8.57 14.72 -33.65
N LEU A 394 -9.42 15.42 -34.39
CA LEU A 394 -9.06 16.62 -35.15
C LEU A 394 -10.29 17.52 -35.16
N ILE A 395 -10.13 18.83 -34.99
CA ILE A 395 -11.17 19.88 -35.10
C ILE A 395 -11.72 20.31 -33.73
N CYS A 396 -10.97 21.20 -33.08
CA CYS A 396 -11.58 22.47 -32.69
C CYS A 396 -12.24 23.07 -33.95
N ILE A 397 -13.49 23.53 -33.82
CA ILE A 397 -14.30 24.40 -34.71
C ILE A 397 -15.66 23.75 -35.09
N VAL A 398 -16.73 24.43 -34.66
CA VAL A 398 -18.15 24.39 -35.09
C VAL A 398 -19.16 23.60 -34.24
N ARG A 399 -20.04 24.40 -33.60
CA ARG A 399 -21.40 24.08 -33.12
C ARG A 399 -22.26 23.37 -34.18
N ASN A 400 -23.06 22.41 -33.71
CA ASN A 400 -24.32 21.85 -34.26
C ASN A 400 -24.22 20.40 -34.77
N GLY A 401 -24.61 19.45 -33.91
CA GLY A 401 -24.99 18.11 -34.31
C GLY A 401 -25.76 17.39 -33.20
N ILE A 402 -26.99 16.97 -33.47
CA ILE A 402 -27.77 16.08 -32.59
C ILE A 402 -27.19 14.67 -32.80
N GLY A 403 -26.14 14.31 -32.06
CA GLY A 403 -25.58 12.96 -32.05
C GLY A 403 -26.28 12.07 -31.03
N GLN A 404 -26.46 10.80 -31.37
CA GLN A 404 -26.98 9.78 -30.45
C GLN A 404 -25.92 9.51 -29.36
N LEU A 405 -26.27 9.67 -28.08
CA LEU A 405 -25.40 9.35 -26.96
C LEU A 405 -25.08 7.86 -26.97
N THR A 406 -23.80 7.51 -27.09
CA THR A 406 -23.32 6.13 -26.97
C THR A 406 -22.48 5.93 -25.72
N LEU A 407 -22.65 4.75 -25.15
CA LEU A 407 -21.95 4.32 -23.97
C LEU A 407 -20.47 4.06 -24.33
N GLN A 408 -19.55 4.75 -23.65
CA GLN A 408 -18.11 4.63 -23.87
C GLN A 408 -17.39 4.32 -22.55
N LEU A 409 -16.33 3.51 -22.63
CA LEU A 409 -15.48 3.16 -21.50
C LEU A 409 -14.17 3.94 -21.59
N VAL A 410 -13.70 4.46 -20.45
CA VAL A 410 -12.37 5.08 -20.35
C VAL A 410 -11.32 3.98 -20.23
N GLU A 411 -10.89 3.47 -21.38
CA GLU A 411 -10.09 2.25 -21.49
C GLU A 411 -8.58 2.45 -21.31
N ASP A 412 -8.10 3.69 -21.45
CA ASP A 412 -6.68 4.06 -21.42
C ASP A 412 -6.19 4.46 -20.02
N ALA A 413 -7.03 4.31 -18.99
CA ALA A 413 -6.74 4.65 -17.60
C ALA A 413 -6.66 3.41 -16.69
N PHE A 414 -5.96 2.36 -17.13
CA PHE A 414 -5.75 1.16 -16.30
C PHE A 414 -4.84 1.47 -15.11
N GLY A 415 -5.29 1.16 -13.90
CA GLY A 415 -4.62 1.54 -12.66
C GLY A 415 -5.46 1.21 -11.44
N TYR A 416 -5.22 1.88 -10.32
CA TYR A 416 -5.92 1.62 -9.06
C TYR A 416 -7.44 1.57 -9.21
N ILE A 417 -8.06 2.50 -9.96
CA ILE A 417 -9.51 2.51 -10.17
C ILE A 417 -10.00 1.22 -10.83
N SER A 418 -9.27 0.69 -11.82
CA SER A 418 -9.61 -0.57 -12.49
C SER A 418 -9.54 -1.79 -11.57
N LEU A 419 -8.79 -1.70 -10.46
CA LEU A 419 -8.64 -2.78 -9.50
C LEU A 419 -9.73 -2.80 -8.42
N PHE A 420 -10.56 -1.75 -8.29
CA PHE A 420 -11.55 -1.63 -7.21
C PHE A 420 -12.47 -2.83 -7.04
N PRO A 421 -13.03 -3.44 -8.11
CA PRO A 421 -13.81 -4.66 -7.97
C PRO A 421 -13.05 -5.80 -7.27
N MET A 422 -11.77 -5.99 -7.59
CA MET A 422 -10.93 -6.98 -6.94
C MET A 422 -10.60 -6.56 -5.50
N ILE A 423 -10.16 -5.30 -5.33
CA ILE A 423 -9.70 -4.78 -4.04
C ILE A 423 -10.79 -4.85 -2.97
N LEU A 424 -12.04 -4.56 -3.33
CA LEU A 424 -13.19 -4.65 -2.43
C LEU A 424 -13.89 -6.02 -2.48
N ARG A 425 -13.22 -7.04 -3.01
CA ARG A 425 -13.64 -8.45 -3.00
C ARG A 425 -15.00 -8.70 -3.68
N LEU A 426 -15.31 -7.94 -4.72
CA LEU A 426 -16.58 -8.01 -5.47
C LEU A 426 -16.52 -9.01 -6.64
N LEU A 427 -15.34 -9.50 -7.01
CA LEU A 427 -15.19 -10.50 -8.07
C LEU A 427 -15.32 -11.92 -7.49
N PRO A 428 -16.01 -12.85 -8.18
CA PRO A 428 -15.95 -14.27 -7.86
C PRO A 428 -14.51 -14.79 -7.94
N TYR A 429 -14.10 -15.60 -6.95
CA TYR A 429 -12.72 -16.08 -6.82
C TYR A 429 -12.27 -16.99 -7.98
N ASP A 430 -13.20 -17.58 -8.71
CA ASP A 430 -13.00 -18.49 -9.83
C ASP A 430 -13.28 -17.84 -11.20
N SER A 431 -13.60 -16.54 -11.24
CA SER A 431 -13.89 -15.83 -12.49
C SER A 431 -12.65 -15.63 -13.37
N VAL A 432 -12.86 -15.66 -14.69
CA VAL A 432 -11.84 -15.35 -15.70
C VAL A 432 -11.39 -13.88 -15.61
N GLN A 433 -12.31 -12.97 -15.25
CA GLN A 433 -12.01 -11.56 -15.06
C GLN A 433 -11.01 -11.35 -13.93
N LEU A 434 -11.11 -12.11 -12.84
CA LEU A 434 -10.10 -12.07 -11.77
C LEU A 434 -8.73 -12.52 -12.30
N GLU A 435 -8.67 -13.63 -13.05
CA GLU A 435 -7.41 -14.11 -13.66
C GLU A 435 -6.75 -13.04 -14.53
N LEU A 436 -7.54 -12.38 -15.39
CA LEU A 436 -7.08 -11.34 -16.30
C LEU A 436 -6.59 -10.10 -15.58
N ILE A 437 -7.29 -9.68 -14.50
CA ILE A 437 -6.87 -8.55 -13.67
C ILE A 437 -5.57 -8.89 -12.92
N LEU A 438 -5.48 -10.07 -12.29
CA LEU A 438 -4.28 -10.56 -11.59
C LEU A 438 -3.07 -10.60 -12.53
N SER A 439 -3.27 -11.14 -13.74
CA SER A 439 -2.22 -11.22 -14.75
C SER A 439 -1.77 -9.83 -15.23
N SER A 440 -2.72 -8.92 -15.47
CA SER A 440 -2.41 -7.56 -15.94
C SER A 440 -1.73 -6.72 -14.86
N MET A 441 -2.15 -6.82 -13.59
CA MET A 441 -1.51 -6.07 -12.50
C MET A 441 -0.10 -6.59 -12.18
N HIS A 442 0.19 -7.85 -12.48
CA HIS A 442 1.51 -8.48 -12.31
C HIS A 442 2.43 -8.31 -13.53
N SER A 443 2.05 -7.48 -14.50
CA SER A 443 2.87 -7.13 -15.68
C SER A 443 3.67 -5.86 -15.43
N GLU A 444 4.99 -5.89 -15.69
CA GLU A 444 5.88 -4.72 -15.58
C GLU A 444 5.56 -3.62 -16.60
N GLU A 445 4.98 -3.99 -17.75
CA GLU A 445 4.51 -3.04 -18.77
C GLU A 445 3.20 -2.36 -18.39
N GLU A 446 2.53 -2.85 -17.35
CA GLU A 446 1.32 -2.25 -16.82
C GLU A 446 1.60 -1.67 -15.41
N LEU A 447 1.22 -2.38 -14.34
CA LEU A 447 1.23 -1.83 -12.97
C LEU A 447 2.37 -2.37 -12.08
N TRP A 448 3.02 -3.47 -12.44
CA TRP A 448 3.98 -4.13 -11.58
C TRP A 448 5.32 -3.39 -11.52
N THR A 449 5.90 -3.28 -10.32
CA THR A 449 7.25 -2.75 -10.12
C THR A 449 7.98 -3.54 -9.03
N PRO A 450 9.32 -3.42 -8.94
CA PRO A 450 10.11 -3.93 -7.81
C PRO A 450 9.82 -3.24 -6.46
N PHE A 451 8.94 -2.23 -6.42
CA PHE A 451 8.70 -1.37 -5.25
C PHE A 451 7.24 -1.38 -4.78
N GLY A 452 6.31 -1.97 -5.56
CA GLY A 452 4.86 -1.96 -5.34
C GLY A 452 4.06 -1.84 -6.64
N ILE A 453 2.74 -1.73 -6.54
CA ILE A 453 1.84 -1.52 -7.68
C ILE A 453 1.71 -0.02 -7.98
N ARG A 454 1.90 0.39 -9.24
CA ARG A 454 1.70 1.76 -9.73
C ARG A 454 0.25 2.22 -9.58
N SER A 455 0.06 3.50 -9.30
CA SER A 455 -1.26 4.13 -9.37
C SER A 455 -1.89 4.05 -10.75
N LEU A 456 -1.09 4.27 -11.79
CA LEU A 456 -1.51 4.24 -13.19
C LEU A 456 -0.53 3.44 -14.03
N SER A 457 -1.05 2.69 -14.99
CA SER A 457 -0.27 1.89 -15.91
C SER A 457 0.74 2.72 -16.70
N LYS A 458 1.96 2.17 -16.84
CA LYS A 458 3.02 2.69 -17.71
C LYS A 458 2.59 2.78 -19.17
N SER A 459 1.63 1.96 -19.60
CA SER A 459 1.08 1.99 -20.97
C SER A 459 0.03 3.09 -21.18
N SER A 460 -0.43 3.75 -20.12
CA SER A 460 -1.40 4.85 -20.21
C SER A 460 -0.78 6.09 -20.85
N PRO A 461 -1.50 6.81 -21.73
CA PRO A 461 -1.03 8.10 -22.25
C PRO A 461 -0.88 9.17 -21.16
N TYR A 462 -1.48 8.98 -19.98
CA TYR A 462 -1.39 9.90 -18.85
C TYR A 462 -0.26 9.55 -17.86
N TYR A 463 0.47 8.45 -18.07
CA TYR A 463 1.57 8.07 -17.20
C TYR A 463 2.64 9.17 -17.14
N ARG A 464 2.95 9.62 -15.92
CA ARG A 464 3.88 10.72 -15.61
C ARG A 464 3.57 12.05 -16.30
N GLN A 465 2.36 12.24 -16.83
CA GLN A 465 1.95 13.48 -17.45
C GLN A 465 1.52 14.50 -16.41
N TRP A 466 2.05 15.71 -16.53
CA TRP A 466 1.62 16.87 -15.76
C TRP A 466 0.17 17.21 -16.13
N ASN A 467 -0.63 17.67 -15.17
CA ASN A 467 -2.02 18.06 -15.46
C ASN A 467 -2.11 19.50 -15.96
N THR A 468 -1.25 20.36 -15.44
CA THR A 468 -1.03 21.74 -15.88
C THR A 468 0.47 22.03 -15.80
N LYS A 469 0.92 23.23 -16.16
CA LYS A 469 2.33 23.62 -15.98
C LYS A 469 2.81 23.61 -14.51
N ASP A 470 1.88 23.77 -13.56
CA ASP A 470 2.18 23.89 -12.13
C ASP A 470 1.72 22.65 -11.34
N ASP A 471 1.02 21.72 -11.99
CA ASP A 471 0.49 20.48 -11.38
C ASP A 471 1.28 19.25 -11.86
N PRO A 472 2.31 18.80 -11.13
CA PRO A 472 3.03 17.57 -11.44
C PRO A 472 2.11 16.34 -11.31
N PRO A 473 2.47 15.21 -11.95
CA PRO A 473 1.73 13.96 -11.79
C PRO A 473 1.72 13.50 -10.33
N TYR A 474 0.57 13.01 -9.86
CA TYR A 474 0.39 12.56 -8.48
C TYR A 474 -0.11 11.10 -8.45
N TRP A 475 -1.33 10.84 -8.91
CA TRP A 475 -1.93 9.50 -9.09
C TRP A 475 -1.71 8.93 -10.50
N ARG A 476 -0.60 9.32 -11.14
CA ARG A 476 -0.24 9.00 -12.54
C ARG A 476 1.05 8.19 -12.68
N GLY A 477 1.31 7.30 -11.72
CA GLY A 477 2.41 6.34 -11.80
C GLY A 477 2.99 5.97 -10.45
N ASP A 478 3.07 6.92 -9.51
CA ASP A 478 3.64 6.69 -8.18
C ASP A 478 2.90 5.60 -7.40
N ILE A 479 3.59 5.03 -6.42
CA ILE A 479 3.16 3.89 -5.61
C ILE A 479 2.69 4.39 -4.24
N TRP A 480 1.46 4.05 -3.88
CA TRP A 480 0.80 4.55 -2.67
C TRP A 480 0.46 3.41 -1.71
N MET A 481 0.80 3.58 -0.42
CA MET A 481 0.74 2.49 0.56
C MET A 481 -0.70 2.07 0.89
N ASN A 482 -1.62 3.02 1.02
CA ASN A 482 -3.04 2.74 1.21
C ASN A 482 -3.59 1.75 0.18
N MET A 483 -3.35 1.99 -1.11
CA MET A 483 -3.84 1.12 -2.18
C MET A 483 -3.08 -0.20 -2.25
N ASN A 484 -1.77 -0.20 -2.00
CA ASN A 484 -0.99 -1.44 -1.94
C ASN A 484 -1.41 -2.34 -0.75
N TYR A 485 -1.74 -1.76 0.41
CA TYR A 485 -2.33 -2.48 1.54
C TYR A 485 -3.65 -3.14 1.14
N MET A 486 -4.53 -2.41 0.47
CA MET A 486 -5.84 -2.92 0.05
C MET A 486 -5.71 -4.03 -1.01
N VAL A 487 -4.77 -3.89 -1.96
CA VAL A 487 -4.42 -4.95 -2.93
C VAL A 487 -3.90 -6.20 -2.21
N LEU A 488 -2.97 -6.05 -1.26
CA LEU A 488 -2.42 -7.17 -0.49
C LEU A 488 -3.51 -7.89 0.33
N SER A 489 -4.41 -7.13 0.94
CA SER A 489 -5.59 -7.66 1.64
C SER A 489 -6.46 -8.51 0.72
N ALA A 490 -6.78 -8.02 -0.48
CA ALA A 490 -7.57 -8.75 -1.46
C ALA A 490 -6.85 -10.00 -2.00
N LEU A 491 -5.56 -9.91 -2.33
CA LEU A 491 -4.78 -11.05 -2.80
C LEU A 491 -4.70 -12.16 -1.74
N LYS A 492 -4.50 -11.79 -0.47
CA LYS A 492 -4.53 -12.74 0.65
C LYS A 492 -5.89 -13.43 0.75
N TYR A 493 -6.98 -12.67 0.65
CA TYR A 493 -8.34 -13.22 0.62
C TYR A 493 -8.53 -14.22 -0.52
N TYR A 494 -8.24 -13.84 -1.76
CA TYR A 494 -8.41 -14.73 -2.92
C TYR A 494 -7.50 -15.98 -2.87
N SER A 495 -6.34 -15.90 -2.23
CA SER A 495 -5.44 -17.05 -2.06
C SER A 495 -5.97 -18.14 -1.11
N GLN A 496 -7.04 -17.89 -0.37
CA GLN A 496 -7.62 -18.84 0.59
C GLN A 496 -8.61 -19.81 -0.07
N PHE A 497 -9.21 -19.44 -1.20
CA PHE A 497 -10.25 -20.23 -1.86
C PHE A 497 -9.64 -21.18 -2.89
N SER A 498 -10.11 -22.42 -2.92
CA SER A 498 -9.74 -23.38 -3.96
C SER A 498 -10.35 -22.97 -5.30
N GLY A 499 -9.54 -22.90 -6.35
CA GLY A 499 -9.98 -22.49 -7.69
C GLY A 499 -8.79 -22.12 -8.59
N PRO A 500 -9.04 -21.79 -9.86
CA PRO A 500 -7.99 -21.55 -10.86
C PRO A 500 -7.06 -20.37 -10.52
N ASN A 501 -7.55 -19.41 -9.72
CA ASN A 501 -6.82 -18.18 -9.42
C ASN A 501 -6.01 -18.24 -8.10
N LYS A 502 -6.13 -19.32 -7.32
CA LYS A 502 -5.56 -19.41 -5.97
C LYS A 502 -4.04 -19.24 -5.96
N GLU A 503 -3.34 -20.05 -6.76
CA GLU A 503 -1.88 -20.08 -6.82
C GLU A 503 -1.33 -18.78 -7.41
N LEU A 504 -2.05 -18.18 -8.37
CA LEU A 504 -1.69 -16.89 -8.96
C LEU A 504 -1.81 -15.77 -7.93
N ALA A 505 -2.95 -15.68 -7.22
CA ALA A 505 -3.16 -14.70 -6.16
C ALA A 505 -2.12 -14.84 -5.03
N LEU A 506 -1.82 -16.07 -4.61
CA LEU A 506 -0.82 -16.34 -3.57
C LEU A 506 0.60 -15.92 -4.01
N ARG A 507 0.96 -16.17 -5.27
CA ARG A 507 2.27 -15.77 -5.81
C ARG A 507 2.41 -14.25 -5.81
N ILE A 508 1.44 -13.56 -6.41
CA ILE A 508 1.42 -12.09 -6.50
C ILE A 508 1.43 -11.48 -5.10
N TYR A 509 0.66 -12.03 -4.16
CA TYR A 509 0.66 -11.61 -2.75
C TYR A 509 2.07 -11.61 -2.15
N ASN A 510 2.77 -12.74 -2.25
CA ASN A 510 4.10 -12.90 -1.65
C ASN A 510 5.11 -11.95 -2.28
N ASP A 511 5.11 -11.84 -3.61
CA ASP A 511 6.06 -11.02 -4.34
C ASP A 511 5.80 -9.52 -4.08
N LEU A 512 4.52 -9.10 -4.07
CA LEU A 512 4.14 -7.72 -3.83
C LEU A 512 4.47 -7.29 -2.40
N ARG A 513 4.14 -8.14 -1.42
CA ARG A 513 4.43 -7.88 -0.01
C ARG A 513 5.92 -7.65 0.19
N ASN A 514 6.76 -8.50 -0.39
CA ASN A 514 8.20 -8.39 -0.31
C ASN A 514 8.70 -7.10 -0.95
N ASN A 515 8.21 -6.75 -2.14
CA ASN A 515 8.60 -5.52 -2.85
C ASN A 515 8.27 -4.25 -2.04
N VAL A 516 7.04 -4.17 -1.51
CA VAL A 516 6.57 -3.02 -0.72
C VAL A 516 7.38 -2.88 0.56
N VAL A 517 7.49 -3.95 1.36
CA VAL A 517 8.22 -3.90 2.65
C VAL A 517 9.70 -3.58 2.42
N LYS A 518 10.34 -4.20 1.42
CA LYS A 518 11.73 -3.94 1.07
C LYS A 518 11.94 -2.49 0.68
N ASN A 519 11.07 -1.92 -0.15
CA ASN A 519 11.24 -0.55 -0.62
C ASN A 519 11.08 0.47 0.51
N VAL A 520 10.05 0.31 1.34
CA VAL A 520 9.81 1.18 2.49
C VAL A 520 10.94 1.06 3.50
N PHE A 521 11.42 -0.14 3.78
CA PHE A 521 12.57 -0.36 4.66
C PHE A 521 13.84 0.30 4.13
N ARG A 522 14.11 0.18 2.83
CA ARG A 522 15.26 0.82 2.18
C ARG A 522 15.20 2.33 2.33
N GLU A 523 14.04 2.94 2.09
CA GLU A 523 13.87 4.39 2.20
C GLU A 523 13.87 4.88 3.65
N PHE A 524 13.28 4.12 4.57
CA PHE A 524 13.36 4.38 6.00
C PHE A 524 14.82 4.34 6.48
N ASN A 525 15.61 3.34 6.09
CA ASN A 525 17.02 3.25 6.46
C ASN A 525 17.86 4.38 5.82
N ARG A 526 17.51 4.82 4.61
CA ARG A 526 18.21 5.91 3.90
C ARG A 526 17.88 7.29 4.46
N THR A 527 16.63 7.53 4.87
CA THR A 527 16.12 8.87 5.17
C THR A 527 15.72 9.08 6.63
N GLY A 528 15.55 8.00 7.39
CA GLY A 528 15.06 8.02 8.77
C GLY A 528 13.57 8.28 8.91
N THR A 529 12.79 8.28 7.82
CA THR A 529 11.36 8.62 7.84
C THR A 529 10.53 7.89 6.78
N PHE A 530 9.22 8.14 6.79
CA PHE A 530 8.24 7.64 5.83
C PHE A 530 7.74 8.76 4.92
N TRP A 531 7.36 8.38 3.70
CA TRP A 531 6.97 9.27 2.62
C TRP A 531 5.55 8.98 2.17
N GLU A 532 4.91 9.99 1.60
CA GLU A 532 3.52 9.95 1.14
C GLU A 532 3.31 8.91 0.03
N HIS A 533 4.22 8.92 -0.95
CA HIS A 533 4.27 7.99 -2.07
C HIS A 533 5.72 7.62 -2.42
N TYR A 534 5.88 6.63 -3.30
CA TYR A 534 7.18 6.16 -3.76
C TYR A 534 7.26 6.15 -5.29
N ASP A 535 8.38 6.60 -5.83
CA ASP A 535 8.64 6.66 -7.27
C ASP A 535 8.68 5.26 -7.90
N ASP A 536 7.93 5.05 -8.97
CA ASP A 536 7.77 3.73 -9.60
C ASP A 536 9.03 3.18 -10.30
N LYS A 537 10.02 4.04 -10.60
CA LYS A 537 11.25 3.65 -11.32
C LYS A 537 12.42 3.42 -10.36
N THR A 538 12.51 4.23 -9.32
CA THR A 538 13.64 4.25 -8.39
C THR A 538 13.26 3.71 -7.02
N GLY A 539 11.98 3.73 -6.66
CA GLY A 539 11.44 3.44 -5.34
C GLY A 539 11.76 4.51 -4.29
N ARG A 540 12.26 5.69 -4.69
CA ARG A 540 12.55 6.78 -3.75
C ARG A 540 11.27 7.36 -3.18
N GLY A 541 11.28 7.68 -1.89
CA GLY A 541 10.19 8.40 -1.25
C GLY A 541 10.01 9.80 -1.81
N GLY A 542 8.76 10.22 -1.98
CA GLY A 542 8.36 11.52 -2.50
C GLY A 542 7.09 12.06 -1.82
N GLY A 543 6.73 13.30 -2.15
CA GLY A 543 5.59 13.99 -1.55
C GLY A 543 5.89 14.50 -0.14
N ALA A 544 4.85 14.58 0.68
CA ALA A 544 4.95 15.04 2.07
C ALA A 544 5.74 14.07 2.95
N TYR A 545 6.42 14.61 3.98
CA TYR A 545 7.15 13.85 5.00
C TYR A 545 7.24 14.65 6.32
N PRO A 546 7.29 14.03 7.51
CA PRO A 546 7.15 12.59 7.78
C PRO A 546 5.69 12.14 7.57
N PHE A 547 5.45 11.30 6.58
CA PHE A 547 4.10 10.82 6.26
C PHE A 547 3.83 9.52 7.01
N THR A 548 3.45 9.67 8.27
CA THR A 548 3.10 8.54 9.15
C THR A 548 1.59 8.33 9.22
N GLY A 549 0.85 8.83 8.22
CA GLY A 549 -0.52 8.44 7.89
C GLY A 549 -0.57 7.04 7.28
N TRP A 550 -1.21 6.85 6.12
CA TRP A 550 -1.37 5.51 5.53
C TRP A 550 -0.06 4.74 5.30
N THR A 551 1.11 5.39 5.21
CA THR A 551 2.38 4.69 4.98
C THR A 551 2.75 3.81 6.18
N SER A 552 2.25 4.16 7.37
CA SER A 552 2.39 3.34 8.58
C SER A 552 1.71 1.97 8.47
N LEU A 553 0.81 1.76 7.51
CA LEU A 553 0.24 0.43 7.20
C LEU A 553 1.29 -0.60 6.80
N VAL A 554 2.53 -0.19 6.49
CA VAL A 554 3.66 -1.12 6.34
C VAL A 554 3.80 -2.06 7.55
N LEU A 555 3.49 -1.59 8.77
CA LEU A 555 3.50 -2.45 9.96
C LEU A 555 2.43 -3.56 9.88
N ALA A 556 1.22 -3.23 9.46
CA ALA A 556 0.16 -4.22 9.28
C ALA A 556 0.49 -5.22 8.15
N ILE A 557 1.12 -4.75 7.06
CA ILE A 557 1.62 -5.59 5.96
C ILE A 557 2.69 -6.56 6.47
N MET A 558 3.64 -6.06 7.26
CA MET A 558 4.69 -6.87 7.88
C MET A 558 4.08 -7.93 8.80
N ALA A 559 3.10 -7.56 9.61
CA ALA A 559 2.39 -8.49 10.48
C ALA A 559 1.41 -9.44 9.74
N GLU A 560 1.19 -9.23 8.44
CA GLU A 560 0.16 -9.92 7.64
C GLU A 560 -1.25 -9.83 8.23
N GLN A 561 -1.54 -8.72 8.91
CA GLN A 561 -2.82 -8.47 9.56
C GLN A 561 -3.69 -7.57 8.69
N TYR A 562 -4.54 -8.18 7.86
CA TYR A 562 -5.49 -7.47 6.99
C TYR A 562 -6.92 -7.53 7.53
N ASP A 563 -7.71 -6.54 7.16
CA ASP A 563 -9.12 -6.36 7.56
C ASP A 563 -10.08 -6.64 6.41
#